data_AF-A0A5E4PR44-F1
#
_entry.id   AF-A0A5E4PR44-F1
#
_cell.length_a   1.000
_cell.length_b   1.000
_cell.length_c   1.000
_cell.angle_alpha   90.00
_cell.angle_beta   90.00
_cell.angle_gamma   90.00
#
_symmetry.space_group_name_H-M   'P 1'
#
loop_
_entity.id
_entity.type
_entity.pdbx_description
1 polymer ?
#
loop_
_entity_poly.entity_id
_entity_poly.type
_entity_poly.pdbx_seq_one_letter_code
_entity_poly.pdbx_strand_id
1 'polypeptide(L)'
;MVGVRISIDGRLGIMIADPGYHVGRIVTVMTDRLYPHTGWFTQVPEPDNKKEYVYFYNIDNINYIEWHEKQTKGEKIKKITSLIYAAQPYLSAINVTERRNLVYNFRSMISRDLKGRLAAGIYFPVNKPGLDTKFTMFFHHEGKHRKAKYKFSSILDHKNNQELLDEVNICNVSMNNEDGYLQRALTRIARMLCDSSFVRQMLEINDAITN
;
A
#
# COMPACT_ATOMS: atom_id res chain seq x y z
N MET A 1 -9.32 4.46 -2.33
CA MET A 1 -10.61 3.93 -1.84
C MET A 1 -11.77 4.88 -2.12
N VAL A 2 -12.70 4.41 -2.94
CA VAL A 2 -14.00 5.04 -3.22
C VAL A 2 -15.09 4.02 -2.92
N GLY A 3 -16.16 4.44 -2.25
CA GLY A 3 -17.31 3.59 -1.95
C GLY A 3 -18.57 4.14 -2.62
N VAL A 4 -19.35 3.26 -3.24
CA VAL A 4 -20.67 3.57 -3.81
C VAL A 4 -21.72 2.83 -3.00
N ARG A 5 -22.63 3.56 -2.36
CA ARG A 5 -23.80 2.95 -1.70
C ARG A 5 -24.74 2.39 -2.76
N ILE A 6 -25.24 1.20 -2.52
CA ILE A 6 -26.15 0.49 -3.41
C ILE A 6 -27.37 0.01 -2.63
N SER A 7 -28.48 -0.14 -3.34
CA SER A 7 -29.66 -0.86 -2.86
C SER A 7 -30.04 -1.88 -3.93
N ILE A 8 -30.14 -3.15 -3.54
CA ILE A 8 -30.51 -4.25 -4.43
C ILE A 8 -31.73 -4.91 -3.81
N ASP A 9 -32.89 -4.75 -4.44
CA ASP A 9 -34.14 -5.30 -3.95
C ASP A 9 -34.45 -4.84 -2.50
N GLY A 10 -34.27 -3.54 -2.23
CA GLY A 10 -34.44 -2.94 -0.91
C GLY A 10 -33.31 -3.24 0.10
N ARG A 11 -32.41 -4.18 -0.20
CA ARG A 11 -31.29 -4.57 0.67
C ARG A 11 -30.12 -3.62 0.46
N LEU A 12 -29.63 -3.05 1.57
CA LEU A 12 -28.58 -2.04 1.54
C LEU A 12 -27.20 -2.70 1.39
N GLY A 13 -26.31 -2.02 0.67
CA GLY A 13 -24.93 -2.43 0.53
C GLY A 13 -24.02 -1.28 0.14
N ILE A 14 -22.73 -1.58 0.09
CA ILE A 14 -21.71 -0.69 -0.45
C ILE A 14 -20.78 -1.46 -1.38
N MET A 15 -20.49 -0.91 -2.54
CA MET A 15 -19.44 -1.38 -3.45
C MET A 15 -18.20 -0.55 -3.21
N ILE A 16 -17.12 -1.18 -2.78
CA ILE A 16 -15.84 -0.51 -2.51
C ILE A 16 -14.90 -0.79 -3.66
N ALA A 17 -14.52 0.28 -4.36
CA ALA A 17 -13.49 0.28 -5.38
C ALA A 17 -12.16 0.72 -4.75
N ASP A 18 -11.10 -0.03 -5.05
CA ASP A 18 -9.77 0.21 -4.49
C ASP A 18 -9.80 0.29 -2.94
N PRO A 19 -10.29 -0.76 -2.23
CA PRO A 19 -10.43 -0.72 -0.76
C PRO A 19 -9.08 -0.66 -0.03
N GLY A 20 -7.96 -0.77 -0.74
CA GLY A 20 -6.62 -0.55 -0.24
C GLY A 20 -5.55 -1.02 -1.21
N TYR A 21 -4.28 -0.73 -0.86
CA TYR A 21 -3.06 -1.06 -1.62
C TYR A 21 -2.86 -2.56 -1.96
N HIS A 22 -3.80 -3.46 -1.68
CA HIS A 22 -3.67 -4.90 -1.96
C HIS A 22 -4.98 -5.55 -2.44
N VAL A 23 -5.95 -4.78 -2.95
CA VAL A 23 -7.21 -5.35 -3.44
C VAL A 23 -7.56 -4.74 -4.79
N GLY A 24 -7.14 -5.42 -5.86
CA GLY A 24 -7.37 -5.03 -7.25
C GLY A 24 -8.75 -5.40 -7.80
N ARG A 25 -9.78 -5.50 -6.96
CA ARG A 25 -11.16 -5.82 -7.37
C ARG A 25 -12.17 -4.98 -6.61
N ILE A 26 -13.37 -4.86 -7.17
CA ILE A 26 -14.52 -4.31 -6.44
C ILE A 26 -14.95 -5.32 -5.38
N VAL A 27 -15.19 -4.82 -4.17
CA VAL A 27 -15.73 -5.59 -3.04
C VAL A 27 -17.14 -5.11 -2.75
N THR A 28 -18.11 -6.01 -2.85
CA THR A 28 -19.50 -5.73 -2.49
C THR A 28 -19.77 -6.17 -1.08
N VAL A 29 -20.19 -5.24 -0.21
CA VAL A 29 -20.54 -5.50 1.18
C VAL A 29 -22.03 -5.24 1.36
N MET A 30 -22.82 -6.32 1.36
CA MET A 30 -24.25 -6.25 1.72
C MET A 30 -24.43 -6.30 3.24
N THR A 31 -25.42 -5.58 3.78
CA THR A 31 -25.74 -5.58 5.22
C THR A 31 -26.20 -6.95 5.72
N ASP A 32 -26.91 -7.69 4.88
CA ASP A 32 -27.43 -9.04 5.16
C ASP A 32 -26.41 -10.16 4.90
N ARG A 33 -25.26 -9.83 4.30
CA ARG A 33 -24.20 -10.75 3.87
C ARG A 33 -24.62 -11.81 2.85
N LEU A 34 -25.78 -11.64 2.20
CA LEU A 34 -26.26 -12.53 1.14
C LEU A 34 -25.75 -12.05 -0.22
N TYR A 35 -25.83 -12.93 -1.23
CA TYR A 35 -25.49 -12.56 -2.61
C TYR A 35 -26.16 -11.23 -3.01
N PRO A 36 -25.42 -10.25 -3.59
CA PRO A 36 -24.06 -10.35 -4.17
C PRO A 36 -22.90 -9.97 -3.23
N HIS A 37 -22.99 -10.20 -1.92
CA HIS A 37 -21.90 -10.00 -0.97
C HIS A 37 -20.62 -10.74 -1.38
N THR A 38 -19.48 -10.05 -1.34
CA THR A 38 -18.16 -10.60 -1.63
C THR A 38 -17.62 -11.30 -0.39
N GLY A 39 -17.68 -12.63 -0.38
CA GLY A 39 -17.06 -13.45 0.68
C GLY A 39 -15.53 -13.41 0.65
N TRP A 40 -14.89 -14.32 1.40
CA TRP A 40 -13.43 -14.40 1.48
C TRP A 40 -12.78 -14.55 0.09
N PHE A 41 -11.74 -13.76 -0.17
CA PHE A 41 -10.99 -13.84 -1.41
C PHE A 41 -9.48 -13.64 -1.18
N THR A 42 -8.68 -14.17 -2.11
CA THR A 42 -7.23 -13.91 -2.22
C THR A 42 -6.97 -12.99 -3.42
N GLN A 43 -5.93 -12.16 -3.37
CA GLN A 43 -5.54 -11.34 -4.52
C GLN A 43 -4.50 -12.04 -5.40
N VAL A 44 -3.41 -12.51 -4.78
CA VAL A 44 -2.32 -13.21 -5.45
C VAL A 44 -1.97 -14.44 -4.61
N PRO A 45 -1.93 -15.63 -5.21
CA PRO A 45 -1.33 -16.78 -4.54
C PRO A 45 0.19 -16.59 -4.50
N GLU A 46 0.75 -16.30 -3.33
CA GLU A 46 2.18 -16.48 -3.08
C GLU A 46 2.41 -17.89 -2.50
N PRO A 47 3.40 -18.66 -3.00
CA PRO A 47 3.60 -20.06 -2.62
C PRO A 47 3.68 -20.30 -1.11
N ASP A 48 4.34 -19.38 -0.38
CA ASP A 48 4.62 -19.53 1.06
C ASP A 48 3.81 -18.57 1.93
N ASN A 49 2.89 -17.79 1.35
CA ASN A 49 2.23 -16.69 2.04
C ASN A 49 0.82 -16.43 1.49
N LYS A 50 -0.17 -17.11 2.05
CA LYS A 50 -1.57 -16.91 1.64
C LYS A 50 -2.16 -15.74 2.41
N LYS A 51 -2.57 -14.69 1.69
CA LYS A 51 -3.27 -13.53 2.27
C LYS A 51 -4.72 -13.46 1.77
N GLU A 52 -5.66 -13.55 2.70
CA GLU A 52 -7.10 -13.60 2.48
C GLU A 52 -7.76 -12.34 3.06
N TYR A 53 -8.84 -11.89 2.43
CA TYR A 53 -9.57 -10.68 2.78
C TYR A 53 -11.07 -10.92 2.81
N VAL A 54 -11.77 -10.25 3.72
CA VAL A 54 -13.24 -10.14 3.72
C VAL A 54 -13.67 -8.82 4.37
N TYR A 55 -14.87 -8.35 4.02
CA TYR A 55 -15.40 -7.06 4.47
C TYR A 55 -16.83 -7.22 4.97
N PHE A 56 -17.16 -6.60 6.10
CA PHE A 56 -18.48 -6.64 6.70
C PHE A 56 -18.90 -5.26 7.19
N TYR A 57 -20.20 -4.97 7.24
CA TYR A 57 -20.65 -3.90 8.11
C TYR A 57 -20.33 -4.24 9.57
N ASN A 58 -19.83 -3.25 10.30
CA ASN A 58 -19.69 -3.37 11.75
C ASN A 58 -21.10 -3.50 12.37
N ILE A 59 -21.23 -4.45 13.30
CA ILE A 59 -22.53 -4.83 13.87
C ILE A 59 -23.04 -3.73 14.82
N ASP A 60 -22.14 -3.08 15.55
CA ASP A 60 -22.49 -2.06 16.53
C ASP A 60 -22.75 -0.69 15.87
N ASN A 61 -22.11 -0.43 14.72
CA ASN A 61 -22.20 0.84 14.02
C ASN A 61 -22.04 0.66 12.51
N ILE A 62 -23.17 0.67 11.80
CA ILE A 62 -23.24 0.52 10.33
C ILE A 62 -22.51 1.61 9.54
N ASN A 63 -22.09 2.69 10.21
CA ASN A 63 -21.24 3.71 9.58
C ASN A 63 -19.83 3.20 9.29
N TYR A 64 -19.44 2.06 9.86
CA TYR A 64 -18.15 1.44 9.64
C TYR A 64 -18.27 0.13 8.88
N ILE A 65 -17.31 -0.08 7.99
CA ILE A 65 -17.01 -1.37 7.37
C ILE A 65 -15.77 -1.94 8.05
N GLU A 66 -15.88 -3.15 8.56
CA GLU A 66 -14.77 -3.94 9.03
C GLU A 66 -14.06 -4.58 7.85
N TRP A 67 -12.75 -4.38 7.77
CA TRP A 67 -11.86 -5.06 6.85
C TRP A 67 -11.02 -6.07 7.62
N HIS A 68 -11.24 -7.35 7.33
CA HIS A 68 -10.52 -8.45 7.96
C HIS A 68 -9.46 -9.01 7.01
N GLU A 69 -8.23 -9.13 7.52
CA GLU A 69 -7.10 -9.75 6.85
C GLU A 69 -6.71 -11.03 7.59
N LYS A 70 -6.49 -12.12 6.84
CA LYS A 70 -5.92 -13.36 7.35
C LYS A 70 -4.69 -13.71 6.53
N GLN A 71 -3.53 -13.69 7.17
CA GLN A 71 -2.25 -14.05 6.57
C GLN A 71 -1.78 -15.39 7.13
N THR A 72 -1.57 -16.37 6.26
CA THR A 72 -1.08 -17.71 6.59
C THR A 72 0.30 -17.91 5.99
N LYS A 73 1.30 -18.17 6.85
CA LYS A 73 2.68 -18.44 6.45
C LYS A 73 3.16 -19.70 7.15
N GLY A 74 3.20 -20.82 6.42
CA GLY A 74 3.34 -22.15 7.02
C GLY A 74 2.19 -22.40 8.02
N GLU A 75 2.54 -22.78 9.25
CA GLU A 75 1.57 -23.00 10.34
C GLU A 75 1.13 -21.72 11.06
N LYS A 76 1.80 -20.58 10.81
CA LYS A 76 1.49 -19.32 11.50
C LYS A 76 0.36 -18.59 10.81
N ILE A 77 -0.71 -18.29 11.56
CA ILE A 77 -1.83 -17.46 11.11
C ILE A 77 -1.82 -16.14 11.86
N LYS A 78 -1.75 -15.03 11.12
CA LYS A 78 -1.94 -13.67 11.63
C LYS A 78 -3.29 -13.14 11.16
N LYS A 79 -4.07 -12.57 12.07
CA LYS A 79 -5.33 -11.89 11.76
C LYS A 79 -5.21 -10.41 12.11
N ILE A 80 -5.75 -9.55 11.25
CA ILE A 80 -5.79 -8.10 11.45
C ILE A 80 -7.21 -7.65 11.09
N THR A 81 -7.78 -6.77 11.91
CA THR A 81 -9.05 -6.11 11.62
C THR A 81 -8.81 -4.61 11.58
N SER A 82 -9.27 -3.98 10.51
CA SER A 82 -9.23 -2.55 10.29
C SER A 82 -10.65 -2.01 10.14
N LEU A 83 -10.86 -0.73 10.44
CA LEU A 83 -12.15 -0.06 10.26
C LEU A 83 -12.08 0.98 9.15
N ILE A 84 -13.12 1.00 8.32
CA ILE A 84 -13.33 1.97 7.25
C ILE A 84 -14.61 2.74 7.57
N TYR A 85 -14.52 4.05 7.73
CA TYR A 85 -15.69 4.89 7.88
C TYR A 85 -16.35 5.13 6.50
N ALA A 86 -17.63 4.76 6.38
CA ALA A 86 -18.40 4.77 5.12
C ALA A 86 -19.65 5.67 5.18
N ALA A 87 -19.84 6.42 6.28
CA ALA A 87 -21.01 7.27 6.47
C ALA A 87 -20.90 8.66 5.80
N GLN A 88 -19.70 9.11 5.46
CA GLN A 88 -19.48 10.43 4.88
C GLN A 88 -19.35 10.36 3.35
N PRO A 89 -19.96 11.30 2.60
CA PRO A 89 -19.75 11.40 1.17
C PRO A 89 -18.28 11.68 0.85
N TYR A 90 -17.82 11.15 -0.29
CA TYR A 90 -16.55 11.56 -0.86
C TYR A 90 -16.57 13.06 -1.16
N LEU A 91 -15.65 13.81 -0.57
CA LEU A 91 -15.53 15.25 -0.80
C LEU A 91 -14.53 15.56 -1.91
N SER A 92 -13.27 15.15 -1.73
CA SER A 92 -12.19 15.34 -2.70
C SER A 92 -11.03 14.39 -2.46
N ALA A 93 -10.18 14.21 -3.46
CA ALA A 93 -8.97 13.37 -3.36
C ALA A 93 -8.04 13.87 -2.25
N ILE A 94 -7.93 15.19 -2.09
CA ILE A 94 -7.14 15.81 -1.03
C ILE A 94 -7.64 15.37 0.36
N ASN A 95 -8.96 15.38 0.56
CA ASN A 95 -9.59 15.06 1.84
C ASN A 95 -9.42 13.58 2.21
N VAL A 96 -9.53 12.67 1.23
CA VAL A 96 -9.57 11.22 1.46
C VAL A 96 -8.20 10.56 1.43
N THR A 97 -7.30 10.97 0.54
CA THR A 97 -6.03 10.24 0.30
C THR A 97 -4.79 11.07 0.57
N GLU A 98 -4.76 12.35 0.20
CA GLU A 98 -3.51 13.11 0.27
C GLU A 98 -3.17 13.54 1.70
N ARG A 99 -4.14 14.10 2.46
CA ARG A 99 -3.88 14.60 3.82
C ARG A 99 -3.31 13.54 4.77
N ARG A 100 -3.81 12.30 4.72
CA ARG A 100 -3.28 11.19 5.54
C ARG A 100 -1.94 10.66 5.01
N ASN A 101 -1.76 10.63 3.69
CA ASN A 101 -0.50 10.18 3.08
C ASN A 101 0.67 11.15 3.31
N LEU A 102 0.41 12.46 3.54
CA LEU A 102 1.47 13.44 3.79
C LEU A 102 2.34 13.07 5.00
N VAL A 103 1.70 12.60 6.07
CA VAL A 103 2.33 12.38 7.37
C VAL A 103 2.42 10.93 7.77
N TYR A 104 1.80 10.00 7.02
CA TYR A 104 1.97 8.57 7.30
C TYR A 104 3.46 8.21 7.36
N ASN A 105 3.93 7.31 8.22
CA ASN A 105 5.37 7.05 8.29
C ASN A 105 5.84 5.95 7.31
N PHE A 106 4.93 5.32 6.56
CA PHE A 106 5.28 4.33 5.53
C PHE A 106 5.06 4.90 4.13
N ARG A 107 6.06 4.77 3.26
CA ARG A 107 6.05 5.30 1.89
C ARG A 107 6.19 4.16 0.90
N SER A 108 5.44 4.24 -0.20
CA SER A 108 5.53 3.28 -1.29
C SER A 108 5.30 3.96 -2.63
N MET A 109 5.95 3.42 -3.66
CA MET A 109 5.71 3.74 -5.06
C MET A 109 5.66 2.41 -5.80
N ILE A 110 4.50 2.06 -6.35
CA ILE A 110 4.24 0.72 -6.86
C ILE A 110 3.61 0.79 -8.24
N SER A 111 4.00 -0.14 -9.10
CA SER A 111 3.37 -0.45 -10.37
C SER A 111 2.63 -1.78 -10.27
N ARG A 112 1.50 -1.87 -10.99
CA ARG A 112 0.66 -3.05 -11.04
C ARG A 112 0.43 -3.48 -12.49
N ASP A 113 0.22 -4.79 -12.66
CA ASP A 113 -0.28 -5.31 -13.92
C ASP A 113 -1.78 -5.03 -14.12
N LEU A 114 -2.29 -5.36 -15.31
CA LEU A 114 -3.70 -5.21 -15.67
C LEU A 114 -4.68 -6.00 -14.76
N LYS A 115 -4.17 -6.93 -13.96
CA LYS A 115 -4.95 -7.70 -12.98
C LYS A 115 -4.81 -7.14 -11.56
N GLY A 116 -4.17 -5.98 -11.40
CA GLY A 116 -3.95 -5.31 -10.13
C GLY A 116 -2.88 -5.96 -9.24
N ARG A 117 -2.10 -6.92 -9.76
CA ARG A 117 -1.03 -7.60 -9.02
C ARG A 117 0.21 -6.71 -9.00
N LEU A 118 0.99 -6.77 -7.93
CA LEU A 118 2.24 -6.01 -7.83
C LEU A 118 3.22 -6.46 -8.93
N ALA A 119 3.67 -5.52 -9.75
CA ALA A 119 4.60 -5.80 -10.85
C ALA A 119 6.02 -5.34 -10.51
N ALA A 120 6.15 -4.12 -9.99
CA ALA A 120 7.41 -3.53 -9.56
C ALA A 120 7.16 -2.41 -8.55
N GLY A 121 8.19 -1.99 -7.82
CA GLY A 121 8.09 -0.84 -6.95
C GLY A 121 9.11 -0.81 -5.83
N ILE A 122 8.97 0.24 -5.03
CA ILE A 122 9.72 0.46 -3.80
C ILE A 122 8.78 0.72 -2.63
N TYR A 123 9.21 0.34 -1.43
CA TYR A 123 8.57 0.78 -0.19
C TYR A 123 9.58 0.90 0.94
N PHE A 124 9.31 1.80 1.89
CA PHE A 124 10.15 2.01 3.05
C PHE A 124 9.36 2.64 4.21
N PRO A 125 9.60 2.20 5.46
CA PRO A 125 9.21 2.97 6.62
C PRO A 125 10.21 4.11 6.86
N VAL A 126 9.71 5.26 7.28
CA VAL A 126 10.47 6.37 7.82
C VAL A 126 10.26 6.33 9.32
N ASN A 127 11.23 5.84 10.09
CA ASN A 127 11.09 5.73 11.55
C ASN A 127 12.01 6.71 12.31
N LYS A 128 13.04 7.21 11.63
CA LYS A 128 14.01 8.15 12.16
C LYS A 128 14.69 8.91 11.02
N PRO A 129 15.23 10.11 11.30
CA PRO A 129 16.10 10.78 10.35
C PRO A 129 17.33 9.94 9.98
N GLY A 130 17.86 10.18 8.79
CA GLY A 130 19.15 9.66 8.35
C GLY A 130 19.08 8.62 7.23
N LEU A 131 20.24 8.46 6.58
CA LEU A 131 20.44 7.65 5.38
C LEU A 131 20.54 6.14 5.64
N ASP A 132 20.60 5.73 6.90
CA ASP A 132 20.55 4.32 7.29
C ASP A 132 19.17 3.69 7.11
N THR A 133 18.15 4.51 6.85
CA THR A 133 16.81 4.04 6.47
C THR A 133 16.92 3.11 5.25
N LYS A 134 16.25 1.96 5.34
CA LYS A 134 16.27 0.94 4.28
C LYS A 134 14.99 1.01 3.47
N PHE A 135 15.12 0.95 2.15
CA PHE A 135 14.01 0.69 1.24
C PHE A 135 14.07 -0.72 0.71
N THR A 136 12.90 -1.29 0.46
CA THR A 136 12.76 -2.56 -0.26
C THR A 136 12.38 -2.23 -1.71
N MET A 137 13.10 -2.81 -2.66
CA MET A 137 12.79 -2.75 -4.08
C MET A 137 12.39 -4.14 -4.56
N PHE A 138 11.39 -4.20 -5.43
CA PHE A 138 10.96 -5.44 -6.06
C PHE A 138 10.57 -5.19 -7.51
N PHE A 139 10.85 -6.16 -8.37
CA PHE A 139 10.53 -6.11 -9.80
C PHE A 139 10.65 -7.52 -10.40
N HIS A 140 10.08 -7.70 -11.58
CA HIS A 140 10.32 -8.89 -12.39
C HIS A 140 11.44 -8.63 -13.39
N HIS A 141 12.40 -9.55 -13.48
CA HIS A 141 13.47 -9.51 -14.48
C HIS A 141 13.77 -10.94 -14.95
N GLU A 142 13.81 -11.15 -16.26
CA GLU A 142 14.07 -12.46 -16.88
C GLU A 142 13.19 -13.60 -16.32
N GLY A 143 11.90 -13.32 -16.12
CA GLY A 143 10.93 -14.28 -15.58
C GLY A 143 11.07 -14.58 -14.08
N LYS A 144 12.06 -13.99 -13.39
CA LYS A 144 12.25 -14.14 -11.94
C LYS A 144 11.75 -12.91 -11.19
N HIS A 145 11.13 -13.15 -10.04
CA HIS A 145 10.77 -12.07 -9.12
C HIS A 145 11.97 -11.73 -8.23
N ARG A 146 12.51 -10.52 -8.41
CA ARG A 146 13.60 -9.98 -7.59
C ARG A 146 13.01 -9.14 -6.46
N LYS A 147 13.51 -9.34 -5.25
CA LYS A 147 13.18 -8.51 -4.08
C LYS A 147 14.43 -8.32 -3.22
N ALA A 148 14.81 -7.07 -2.99
CA ALA A 148 16.04 -6.71 -2.30
C ALA A 148 15.84 -5.50 -1.38
N LYS A 149 16.74 -5.34 -0.40
CA LYS A 149 16.73 -4.24 0.56
C LYS A 149 18.03 -3.45 0.47
N TYR A 150 17.93 -2.14 0.35
CA TYR A 150 19.05 -1.22 0.20
C TYR A 150 18.95 -0.07 1.20
N LYS A 151 20.08 0.51 1.58
CA LYS A 151 20.11 1.76 2.36
C LYS A 151 19.98 2.95 1.41
N PHE A 152 19.36 4.04 1.86
CA PHE A 152 19.37 5.29 1.09
C PHE A 152 20.78 5.88 0.94
N SER A 153 21.70 5.60 1.86
CA SER A 153 23.12 5.96 1.70
C SER A 153 23.75 5.39 0.42
N SER A 154 23.36 4.18 0.03
CA SER A 154 23.88 3.49 -1.17
C SER A 154 23.45 4.17 -2.47
N ILE A 155 22.34 4.93 -2.47
CA ILE A 155 21.88 5.68 -3.64
C ILE A 155 22.76 6.92 -3.90
N LEU A 156 23.36 7.48 -2.86
CA LEU A 156 24.21 8.67 -2.99
C LEU A 156 25.66 8.32 -3.35
N ASP A 157 26.08 7.07 -3.15
CA ASP A 157 27.43 6.58 -3.46
C ASP A 157 27.46 5.81 -4.79
N HIS A 158 27.32 6.55 -5.90
CA HIS A 158 27.21 5.97 -7.25
C HIS A 158 28.41 5.10 -7.65
N LYS A 159 29.63 5.45 -7.20
CA LYS A 159 30.86 4.77 -7.63
C LYS A 159 30.97 3.35 -7.10
N ASN A 160 30.49 3.12 -5.87
CA ASN A 160 30.61 1.82 -5.22
C ASN A 160 29.35 0.95 -5.35
N ASN A 161 28.28 1.47 -5.95
CA ASN A 161 26.96 0.80 -5.97
C ASN A 161 26.38 0.71 -7.39
N GLN A 162 27.21 0.43 -8.40
CA GLN A 162 26.76 0.34 -9.80
C GLN A 162 25.67 -0.73 -10.00
N GLU A 163 25.82 -1.91 -9.38
CA GLU A 163 24.82 -2.99 -9.44
C GLU A 163 23.43 -2.53 -8.93
N LEU A 164 23.40 -1.72 -7.86
CA LEU A 164 22.17 -1.13 -7.37
C LEU A 164 21.56 -0.15 -8.38
N LEU A 165 22.38 0.67 -9.04
CA LEU A 165 21.89 1.61 -10.05
C LEU A 165 21.30 0.89 -11.27
N ASP A 166 21.90 -0.23 -11.66
CA ASP A 166 21.39 -1.09 -12.73
C ASP A 166 20.04 -1.71 -12.33
N GLU A 167 19.91 -2.24 -11.11
CA GLU A 167 18.62 -2.73 -10.59
C GLU A 167 17.57 -1.61 -10.49
N VAL A 168 17.96 -0.40 -10.08
CA VAL A 168 17.07 0.78 -10.04
C VAL A 168 16.59 1.12 -11.45
N ASN A 169 17.44 1.03 -12.46
CA ASN A 169 17.04 1.27 -13.85
C ASN A 169 16.07 0.19 -14.37
N ILE A 170 16.33 -1.09 -14.07
CA ILE A 170 15.40 -2.18 -14.41
C ILE A 170 14.04 -1.96 -13.74
N CYS A 171 14.04 -1.58 -12.46
CA CYS A 171 12.80 -1.27 -11.74
C CYS A 171 12.09 -0.04 -12.34
N ASN A 172 12.84 0.99 -12.77
CA ASN A 172 12.29 2.19 -13.41
C ASN A 172 11.50 1.84 -14.67
N VAL A 173 12.10 1.04 -15.55
CA VAL A 173 11.47 0.56 -16.80
C VAL A 173 10.26 -0.33 -16.48
N SER A 174 10.38 -1.22 -15.50
CA SER A 174 9.28 -2.10 -15.06
C SER A 174 8.07 -1.34 -14.50
N MET A 175 8.29 -0.11 -14.03
CA MET A 175 7.24 0.80 -13.56
C MET A 175 6.70 1.71 -14.65
N ASN A 176 7.18 1.60 -15.89
CA ASN A 176 6.82 2.46 -17.02
C ASN A 176 7.05 3.95 -16.72
N ASN A 177 8.12 4.26 -15.98
CA ASN A 177 8.54 5.63 -15.71
C ASN A 177 9.48 6.15 -16.81
N GLU A 178 9.58 7.47 -16.93
CA GLU A 178 10.61 8.12 -17.75
C GLU A 178 12.03 7.73 -17.31
N ASP A 179 12.98 7.79 -18.25
CA ASP A 179 14.36 7.42 -18.00
C ASP A 179 14.97 8.17 -16.81
N GLY A 180 15.57 7.40 -15.90
CA GLY A 180 16.21 7.89 -14.67
C GLY A 180 15.26 8.49 -13.63
N TYR A 181 13.94 8.45 -13.82
CA TYR A 181 12.98 9.04 -12.89
C TYR A 181 13.11 8.46 -11.48
N LEU A 182 13.13 7.12 -11.35
CA LEU A 182 13.21 6.44 -10.07
C LEU A 182 14.51 6.77 -9.32
N GLN A 183 15.64 6.85 -10.04
CA GLN A 183 16.91 7.28 -9.46
C GLN A 183 16.82 8.72 -8.92
N ARG A 184 16.30 9.67 -9.72
CA ARG A 184 16.10 11.06 -9.27
C ARG A 184 15.19 11.13 -8.04
N ALA A 185 14.11 10.35 -8.03
CA ALA A 185 13.18 10.28 -6.90
C ALA A 185 13.88 9.73 -5.64
N LEU A 186 14.60 8.62 -5.74
CA LEU A 186 15.35 8.03 -4.62
C LEU A 186 16.43 8.97 -4.09
N THR A 187 17.15 9.69 -4.95
CA THR A 187 18.13 10.70 -4.54
C THR A 187 17.46 11.87 -3.80
N ARG A 188 16.30 12.35 -4.26
CA ARG A 188 15.54 13.40 -3.57
C ARG A 188 15.05 12.92 -2.21
N ILE A 189 14.52 11.70 -2.13
CA ILE A 189 14.10 11.09 -0.86
C ILE A 189 15.29 10.97 0.10
N ALA A 190 16.45 10.49 -0.36
CA ALA A 190 17.65 10.39 0.46
C ALA A 190 18.04 11.75 1.07
N ARG A 191 17.99 12.83 0.27
CA ARG A 191 18.24 14.21 0.75
C ARG A 191 17.20 14.66 1.78
N MET A 192 15.91 14.38 1.55
CA MET A 192 14.85 14.71 2.50
C MET A 192 15.01 13.96 3.83
N LEU A 193 15.46 12.70 3.80
CA LEU A 193 15.72 11.93 5.01
C LEU A 193 16.88 12.48 5.84
N CYS A 194 17.79 13.28 5.27
CA CYS A 194 18.83 13.99 6.00
C CYS A 194 18.28 15.22 6.76
N ASP A 195 17.15 15.79 6.33
CA ASP A 195 16.50 16.88 7.04
C ASP A 195 15.82 16.34 8.31
N SER A 196 16.57 16.39 9.41
CA SER A 196 16.13 15.85 10.69
C SER A 196 14.95 16.61 11.29
N SER A 197 14.82 17.91 10.98
CA SER A 197 13.68 18.71 11.44
C SER A 197 12.41 18.29 10.74
N PHE A 198 12.47 18.20 9.40
CA PHE A 198 11.36 17.74 8.57
C PHE A 198 10.89 16.33 8.96
N VAL A 199 11.82 15.37 9.07
CA VAL A 199 11.47 13.99 9.41
C VAL A 199 10.86 13.91 10.81
N ARG A 200 11.42 14.62 11.80
CA ARG A 200 10.88 14.62 13.16
C ARG A 200 9.46 15.20 13.19
N GLN A 201 9.23 16.34 12.55
CA GLN A 201 7.91 16.96 12.46
C GLN A 201 6.89 16.03 11.79
N MET A 202 7.28 15.36 10.70
CA MET A 202 6.42 14.40 10.01
C MET A 202 6.02 13.24 10.94
N LEU A 203 6.95 12.71 11.73
CA LEU A 203 6.68 11.64 12.70
C LEU A 203 5.81 12.11 13.86
N GLU A 204 6.04 13.29 14.40
CA GLU A 204 5.21 13.87 15.47
C GLU A 204 3.76 14.04 15.01
N ILE A 205 3.54 14.51 13.78
CA ILE A 205 2.18 14.64 13.23
C ILE A 205 1.57 13.25 12.99
N ASN A 206 2.34 12.27 12.49
CA ASN A 206 1.88 10.90 12.35
C ASN A 206 1.36 10.35 13.68
N ASP A 207 2.17 10.48 14.73
CA ASP A 207 1.88 9.94 16.05
C ASP A 207 0.66 10.60 16.67
N ALA A 208 0.48 11.91 16.48
CA ALA A 208 -0.70 12.65 16.95
C ALA A 208 -2.00 12.27 16.21
N ILE A 209 -1.92 11.67 15.01
CA ILE A 209 -3.09 11.19 14.25
C ILE A 209 -3.38 9.73 14.58
N THR A 210 -2.35 8.93 14.88
CA THR A 210 -2.50 7.48 15.11
C THR A 210 -2.74 7.07 16.56
N ASN A 211 -2.41 7.93 17.52
CA ASN A 211 -2.66 7.75 18.95
C ASN A 211 -3.76 8.68 19.44
#